data_AF-A0A848LDU6-F1
#
_entry.id   AF-A0A848LDU6-F1
#
_cell.length_a   1.000
_cell.length_b   1.000
_cell.length_c   1.000
_cell.angle_alpha   90.00
_cell.angle_beta   90.00
_cell.angle_gamma   90.00
#
_symmetry.space_group_name_H-M   'P 1'
#
loop_
_entity.id
_entity.type
_entity.pdbx_description
1 polymer ?
#
loop_
_entity_poly.entity_id
_entity_poly.type
_entity_poly.pdbx_seq_one_letter_code
_entity_poly.pdbx_strand_id
1 'polypeptide(L)'
;MAPSLFDDAGYQDVPNFERSTQLDAADDRTLRMAYLPVDGALLDSLVRYLRTYVSHAEAGKGTEALVRAHSEALTASGLDSKKAEQGTAILRAFSGRRWAAQKLQDKLRQIEGQTGATVEELREKLREELTKQETATEALARRYGADTLALLRSREPELLDLHTRLTRLLSRG
;
A
#
# COMPACT_ATOMS: atom_id res chain seq x y z
N MET A 1 13.16 -17.28 16.68
CA MET A 1 12.57 -16.60 15.51
C MET A 1 11.13 -17.07 15.41
N ALA A 2 10.15 -16.19 15.57
CA ALA A 2 8.75 -16.55 15.42
C ALA A 2 8.44 -16.72 13.92
N PRO A 3 7.68 -17.75 13.51
CA PRO A 3 7.23 -17.89 12.13
C PRO A 3 6.38 -16.68 11.74
N SER A 4 6.62 -16.14 10.53
CA SER A 4 5.87 -15.01 10.01
C SER A 4 4.42 -15.43 9.82
N LEU A 5 3.48 -14.63 10.31
CA LEU A 5 2.03 -14.87 10.15
C LEU A 5 1.58 -14.89 8.67
N PHE A 6 2.50 -14.58 7.74
CA PHE A 6 2.24 -14.39 6.31
C PHE A 6 2.92 -15.44 5.41
N ASP A 7 3.46 -16.54 5.97
CA ASP A 7 4.26 -17.55 5.24
C ASP A 7 3.50 -18.40 4.18
N ASP A 8 2.21 -18.18 3.96
CA ASP A 8 1.37 -19.10 3.15
C ASP A 8 1.29 -18.75 1.64
N ALA A 9 2.14 -17.87 1.11
CA ALA A 9 2.06 -17.48 -0.31
C ALA A 9 3.37 -16.99 -0.97
N GLY A 10 4.54 -17.49 -0.58
CA GLY A 10 5.80 -17.15 -1.28
C GLY A 10 6.14 -15.65 -1.26
N TYR A 11 5.63 -14.93 -0.25
CA TYR A 11 5.82 -13.50 -0.09
C TYR A 11 7.15 -13.28 0.63
N GLN A 12 8.20 -12.95 -0.11
CA GLN A 12 9.30 -12.23 0.51
C GLN A 12 8.78 -10.84 0.86
N ASP A 13 8.74 -10.54 2.15
CA ASP A 13 8.64 -9.19 2.68
C ASP A 13 9.62 -8.31 1.90
N VAL A 14 9.14 -7.53 0.93
CA VAL A 14 9.90 -6.38 0.45
C VAL A 14 9.98 -5.51 1.69
N PRO A 15 11.15 -5.36 2.34
CA PRO A 15 11.21 -4.68 3.60
C PRO A 15 10.82 -3.24 3.31
N ASN A 16 9.66 -2.80 3.81
CA ASN A 16 9.31 -1.39 3.82
C ASN A 16 10.25 -0.74 4.86
N PHE A 17 11.48 -0.43 4.43
CA PHE A 17 12.50 0.21 5.25
C PHE A 17 12.06 1.67 5.51
N GLU A 18 11.13 1.85 6.42
CA GLU A 18 10.89 3.13 7.07
C GLU A 18 11.81 3.20 8.29
N ARG A 19 12.99 3.80 8.12
CA ARG A 19 13.83 4.16 9.27
C ARG A 19 13.06 5.18 10.13
N SER A 20 12.91 4.83 11.40
CA SER A 20 12.41 5.59 12.56
C SER A 20 10.91 5.96 12.59
N THR A 21 10.18 5.30 13.50
CA THR A 21 8.85 5.68 14.02
C THR A 21 8.91 6.70 15.17
N GLN A 22 10.11 7.15 15.57
CA GLN A 22 10.31 8.28 16.48
C GLN A 22 10.71 9.50 15.66
N LEU A 23 9.75 10.37 15.37
CA LEU A 23 9.96 11.63 14.66
C LEU A 23 9.41 12.74 15.55
N ASP A 24 10.24 13.73 15.88
CA ASP A 24 9.86 14.86 16.73
C ASP A 24 9.01 15.87 15.92
N ALA A 25 8.35 16.81 16.61
CA ALA A 25 7.48 17.82 15.98
C ALA A 25 8.21 18.69 14.91
N ALA A 26 9.53 18.83 14.99
CA ALA A 26 10.36 19.50 13.98
C ALA A 26 10.56 18.64 12.71
N ASP A 27 10.63 17.31 12.86
CA ASP A 27 10.69 16.36 11.75
C ASP A 27 9.36 16.32 11.01
N ASP A 28 8.23 16.35 11.72
CA ASP A 28 6.89 16.38 11.11
C ASP A 28 6.71 17.60 10.20
N ARG A 29 7.18 18.79 10.60
CA ARG A 29 7.09 20.00 9.77
C ARG A 29 7.97 19.88 8.52
N THR A 30 9.18 19.35 8.67
CA THR A 30 10.13 19.15 7.57
C THR A 30 9.62 18.10 6.58
N LEU A 31 9.03 17.01 7.08
CA LEU A 31 8.40 15.97 6.27
C LEU A 31 7.20 16.48 5.49
N ARG A 32 6.36 17.34 6.09
CA ARG A 32 5.25 17.98 5.38
C ARG A 32 5.72 18.95 4.30
N MET A 33 6.79 19.70 4.53
CA MET A 33 7.34 20.65 3.53
C MET A 33 8.05 19.94 2.36
N ALA A 34 8.54 18.72 2.56
CA ALA A 34 9.22 17.93 1.53
C ALA A 34 8.26 17.12 0.64
N TYR A 35 6.96 17.12 0.94
CA TYR A 35 6.01 16.18 0.36
C TYR A 35 5.07 16.84 -0.66
N LEU A 36 4.72 16.08 -1.69
CA LEU A 36 3.75 16.47 -2.72
C LEU A 36 2.33 16.23 -2.18
N PRO A 37 1.56 17.26 -1.80
CA PRO A 37 0.17 17.06 -1.39
C PRO A 37 -0.61 16.41 -2.53
N VAL A 38 -1.40 15.38 -2.20
CA VAL A 38 -2.23 14.68 -3.17
C VAL A 38 -3.64 15.23 -3.07
N ASP A 39 -4.00 16.09 -4.03
CA ASP A 39 -5.38 16.50 -4.23
C ASP A 39 -6.15 15.48 -5.08
N GLY A 40 -7.46 15.71 -5.27
CA GLY A 40 -8.31 14.81 -6.04
C GLY A 40 -7.87 14.65 -7.50
N ALA A 41 -7.41 15.72 -8.14
CA ALA A 41 -6.99 15.68 -9.55
C ALA A 41 -5.70 14.88 -9.74
N LEU A 42 -4.74 15.04 -8.82
CA LEU A 42 -3.53 14.25 -8.79
C LEU A 42 -3.84 12.79 -8.47
N LEU A 43 -4.73 12.51 -7.52
CA LEU A 43 -5.15 11.13 -7.21
C LEU A 43 -5.79 10.45 -8.43
N ASP A 44 -6.70 11.13 -9.14
CA ASP A 44 -7.33 10.60 -10.34
C ASP A 44 -6.29 10.33 -11.46
N SER A 45 -5.30 11.21 -11.59
CA SER A 45 -4.19 11.04 -12.54
C SER A 45 -3.31 9.84 -12.16
N LEU A 46 -3.01 9.66 -10.88
CA LEU A 46 -2.24 8.53 -10.36
C LEU A 46 -2.97 7.20 -10.50
N VAL A 47 -4.29 7.19 -10.25
CA VAL A 47 -5.14 6.03 -10.46
C VAL A 47 -5.18 5.67 -11.94
N ARG A 48 -5.31 6.65 -12.84
CA ARG A 48 -5.22 6.42 -14.29
C ARG A 48 -3.86 5.86 -14.69
N TYR A 49 -2.77 6.40 -14.16
CA TYR A 49 -1.42 5.88 -14.35
C TYR A 49 -1.35 4.40 -13.96
N LEU A 50 -1.78 4.03 -12.75
CA LEU A 50 -1.71 2.64 -12.27
C LEU A 50 -2.59 1.70 -13.11
N ARG A 51 -3.79 2.13 -13.49
CA ARG A 51 -4.68 1.35 -14.35
C ARG A 51 -4.05 1.06 -15.71
N THR A 52 -3.53 2.10 -16.38
CA THR A 52 -2.87 1.95 -17.67
C THR A 52 -1.63 1.08 -17.54
N TYR A 53 -0.80 1.31 -16.52
CA TYR A 53 0.39 0.51 -16.27
C TYR A 53 0.05 -0.97 -16.11
N VAL A 54 -0.88 -1.30 -15.21
CA VAL A 54 -1.31 -2.69 -14.96
C VAL A 54 -1.88 -3.32 -16.23
N SER A 55 -2.73 -2.61 -16.97
CA SER A 55 -3.33 -3.12 -18.21
C SER A 55 -2.29 -3.47 -19.27
N HIS A 56 -1.27 -2.62 -19.46
CA HIS A 56 -0.22 -2.87 -20.44
C HIS A 56 0.79 -3.92 -19.95
N ALA A 57 1.11 -3.92 -18.66
CA ALA A 57 2.02 -4.90 -18.06
C ALA A 57 1.43 -6.31 -18.07
N GLU A 58 0.12 -6.47 -17.83
CA GLU A 58 -0.58 -7.76 -17.90
C GLU A 58 -0.60 -8.33 -19.33
N ALA A 59 -0.60 -7.48 -20.35
CA ALA A 59 -0.65 -7.87 -21.75
C ALA A 59 0.71 -8.34 -22.31
N GLY A 60 1.82 -8.05 -21.62
CA GLY A 60 3.17 -8.37 -22.07
C GLY A 60 3.95 -9.27 -21.11
N LYS A 61 5.16 -9.65 -21.51
CA LYS A 61 6.10 -10.40 -20.66
C LYS A 61 7.48 -9.76 -20.74
N GLY A 62 8.22 -9.80 -19.63
CA GLY A 62 9.60 -9.32 -19.56
C GLY A 62 9.70 -7.80 -19.35
N THR A 63 10.94 -7.34 -19.20
CA THR A 63 11.28 -5.95 -18.84
C THR A 63 10.86 -4.94 -19.90
N GLU A 64 10.96 -5.27 -21.19
CA GLU A 64 10.54 -4.38 -22.29
C GLU A 64 9.05 -4.04 -22.22
N ALA A 65 8.20 -5.02 -21.86
CA ALA A 65 6.78 -4.79 -21.66
C ALA A 65 6.50 -3.84 -20.48
N LEU A 66 7.28 -3.93 -19.41
CA LEU A 66 7.16 -3.03 -18.26
C LEU A 66 7.60 -1.60 -18.60
N VAL A 67 8.67 -1.43 -19.38
CA VAL A 67 9.11 -0.11 -19.87
C VAL A 67 8.03 0.50 -20.75
N ARG A 68 7.44 -0.27 -21.68
CA ARG A 68 6.34 0.21 -22.51
C ARG A 68 5.13 0.60 -21.68
N ALA A 69 4.72 -0.26 -20.74
CA ALA A 69 3.61 0.02 -19.83
C ALA A 69 3.81 1.32 -19.02
N HIS A 70 5.05 1.58 -18.57
CA HIS A 70 5.41 2.83 -17.91
C HIS A 70 5.21 4.05 -18.82
N SER A 71 5.75 4.01 -20.04
CA SER A 71 5.63 5.12 -21.00
C SER A 71 4.18 5.42 -21.40
N GLU A 72 3.37 4.38 -21.63
CA GLU A 72 1.95 4.52 -21.93
C GLU A 72 1.18 5.09 -20.73
N ALA A 73 1.51 4.65 -19.51
CA ALA A 73 0.89 5.14 -18.29
C ALA A 73 1.19 6.62 -18.01
N LEU A 74 2.45 7.06 -18.22
CA LEU A 74 2.81 8.48 -18.14
C LEU A 74 2.00 9.32 -19.15
N THR A 75 1.92 8.84 -20.40
CA THR A 75 1.17 9.52 -21.46
C THR A 75 -0.32 9.63 -21.13
N ALA A 76 -0.96 8.53 -20.69
CA ALA A 76 -2.38 8.50 -20.38
C ALA A 76 -2.75 9.34 -19.15
N SER A 77 -1.88 9.38 -18.15
CA SER A 77 -2.09 10.12 -16.90
C SER A 77 -1.74 11.61 -16.99
N GLY A 78 -0.94 12.02 -17.98
CA GLY A 78 -0.42 13.37 -18.08
C GLY A 78 0.56 13.73 -16.96
N LEU A 79 1.06 12.74 -16.22
CA LEU A 79 2.04 12.94 -15.16
C LEU A 79 3.45 12.98 -15.73
N ASP A 80 4.28 13.83 -15.16
CA ASP A 80 5.73 13.69 -15.30
C ASP A 80 6.25 12.50 -14.46
N SER A 81 7.43 11.98 -14.81
CA SER A 81 8.02 10.81 -14.14
C SER A 81 8.17 11.02 -12.63
N LYS A 82 8.56 12.23 -12.20
CA LYS A 82 8.80 12.53 -10.80
C LYS A 82 7.52 12.48 -9.98
N LYS A 83 6.43 13.08 -10.48
CA LYS A 83 5.11 13.03 -9.85
C LYS A 83 4.55 11.61 -9.84
N ALA A 84 4.74 10.86 -10.93
CA ALA A 84 4.32 9.46 -10.98
C ALA A 84 5.06 8.60 -9.94
N GLU A 85 6.39 8.74 -9.82
CA GLU A 85 7.19 8.02 -8.82
C GLU A 85 6.81 8.39 -7.39
N GLN A 86 6.76 9.69 -7.07
CA GLN A 86 6.39 10.17 -5.75
C GLN A 86 4.96 9.75 -5.39
N GLY A 87 4.02 9.98 -6.31
CA GLY A 87 2.62 9.61 -6.20
C GLY A 87 2.41 8.12 -5.95
N THR A 88 3.04 7.27 -6.75
CA THR A 88 2.88 5.81 -6.61
C THR A 88 3.54 5.26 -5.36
N ALA A 89 4.61 5.88 -4.84
CA ALA A 89 5.19 5.51 -3.54
C ALA A 89 4.19 5.71 -2.40
N ILE A 90 3.39 6.78 -2.47
CA ILE A 90 2.34 7.10 -1.49
C ILE A 90 1.22 6.06 -1.57
N LEU A 91 0.73 5.80 -2.79
CA LEU A 91 -0.30 4.79 -3.02
C LEU A 91 0.16 3.42 -2.55
N ARG A 92 1.43 3.05 -2.76
CA ARG A 92 2.01 1.79 -2.26
C ARG A 92 2.06 1.77 -0.74
N ALA A 93 2.53 2.83 -0.09
CA ALA A 93 2.63 2.91 1.37
C ALA A 93 1.26 2.79 2.05
N PHE A 94 0.24 3.45 1.51
CA PHE A 94 -1.14 3.33 1.98
C PHE A 94 -1.71 1.94 1.69
N SER A 95 -1.72 1.51 0.42
CA SER A 95 -2.37 0.27 -0.01
C SER A 95 -1.74 -0.97 0.61
N GLY A 96 -0.42 -0.99 0.83
CA GLY A 96 0.26 -2.10 1.50
C GLY A 96 -0.20 -2.30 2.94
N ARG A 97 -0.39 -1.21 3.70
CA ARG A 97 -0.92 -1.28 5.08
C ARG A 97 -2.38 -1.70 5.09
N ARG A 98 -3.20 -1.13 4.20
CA ARG A 98 -4.63 -1.49 4.07
C ARG A 98 -4.79 -2.97 3.67
N TRP A 99 -3.95 -3.47 2.78
CA TRP A 99 -3.93 -4.86 2.38
C TRP A 99 -3.57 -5.79 3.55
N ALA A 100 -2.54 -5.45 4.33
CA ALA A 100 -2.15 -6.20 5.52
C ALA A 100 -3.29 -6.23 6.57
N ALA A 101 -3.92 -5.07 6.82
CA ALA A 101 -5.10 -4.98 7.70
C ALA A 101 -6.25 -5.87 7.20
N GLN A 102 -6.55 -5.85 5.90
CA GLN A 102 -7.57 -6.71 5.30
C GLN A 102 -7.23 -8.20 5.48
N LYS A 103 -5.96 -8.61 5.36
CA LYS A 103 -5.54 -10.00 5.59
C LYS A 103 -5.68 -10.44 7.03
N LEU A 104 -5.36 -9.56 7.98
CA LEU A 104 -5.56 -9.83 9.40
C LEU A 104 -7.05 -9.98 9.74
N GLN A 105 -7.90 -9.14 9.16
CA GLN A 105 -9.35 -9.25 9.28
C GLN A 105 -9.89 -10.53 8.65
N ASP A 106 -9.41 -10.91 7.46
CA ASP A 106 -9.75 -12.19 6.82
C ASP A 106 -9.39 -13.37 7.74
N LYS A 107 -8.18 -13.35 8.33
CA LYS A 107 -7.72 -14.40 9.23
C LYS A 107 -8.55 -14.46 10.52
N LEU A 108 -8.92 -13.31 11.09
CA LEU A 108 -9.82 -13.22 12.23
C LEU A 108 -11.19 -13.84 11.93
N ARG A 109 -11.75 -13.59 10.74
CA ARG A 109 -13.01 -14.21 10.28
C ARG A 109 -12.87 -15.72 10.09
N GLN A 110 -11.73 -16.21 9.59
CA GLN A 110 -11.50 -17.66 9.43
C GLN A 110 -11.48 -18.43 10.75
N ILE A 111 -11.03 -17.80 11.83
CA ILE A 111 -10.98 -18.41 13.17
C ILE A 111 -12.18 -18.02 14.05
N GLU A 112 -13.17 -17.33 13.46
CA GLU A 112 -14.41 -16.99 14.13
C GLU A 112 -15.21 -18.28 14.41
N GLY A 113 -15.66 -18.45 15.66
CA GLY A 113 -16.34 -19.68 16.10
C GLY A 113 -15.44 -20.85 16.47
N GLN A 114 -14.12 -20.76 16.24
CA GLN A 114 -13.16 -21.72 16.79
C GLN A 114 -12.89 -21.40 18.27
N THR A 115 -12.83 -22.43 19.11
CA THR A 115 -12.62 -22.31 20.57
C THR A 115 -11.42 -23.13 21.02
N GLY A 116 -10.63 -22.58 21.93
CA GLY A 116 -9.47 -23.25 22.53
C GLY A 116 -8.38 -22.24 22.89
N ALA A 117 -7.57 -22.53 23.91
CA ALA A 117 -6.57 -21.59 24.43
C ALA A 117 -5.61 -21.06 23.34
N THR A 118 -5.16 -21.93 22.44
CA THR A 118 -4.30 -21.56 21.31
C THR A 118 -4.98 -20.66 20.28
N VAL A 119 -6.29 -20.83 20.08
CA VAL A 119 -7.09 -19.99 19.18
C VAL A 119 -7.33 -18.62 19.80
N GLU A 120 -7.55 -18.55 21.11
CA GLU A 120 -7.68 -17.27 21.83
C GLU A 120 -6.38 -16.46 21.76
N GLU A 121 -5.23 -17.10 22.01
CA GLU A 121 -3.91 -16.44 21.89
C GLU A 121 -3.66 -15.93 20.46
N LEU A 122 -4.02 -16.72 19.44
CA LEU A 122 -3.90 -16.30 18.04
C LEU A 122 -4.82 -15.10 17.75
N ARG A 123 -6.06 -15.12 18.26
CA ARG A 123 -7.03 -14.03 18.09
C ARG A 123 -6.54 -12.74 18.72
N GLU A 124 -5.96 -12.81 19.90
CA GLU A 124 -5.34 -11.66 20.58
C GLU A 124 -4.21 -11.08 19.74
N LYS A 125 -3.25 -11.91 19.32
CA LYS A 125 -2.13 -11.49 18.46
C LYS A 125 -2.58 -10.83 17.15
N LEU A 126 -3.59 -11.40 16.48
CA LEU A 126 -4.14 -10.83 15.25
C LEU A 126 -4.81 -9.48 15.48
N ARG A 127 -5.50 -9.28 16.60
CA ARG A 127 -6.11 -8.00 16.98
C ARG A 127 -5.07 -6.94 17.32
N GLU A 128 -4.02 -7.32 18.04
CA GLU A 128 -2.89 -6.43 18.34
C GLU A 128 -2.22 -5.97 17.04
N GLU A 129 -1.91 -6.90 16.14
CA GLU A 129 -1.27 -6.57 14.87
C GLU A 129 -2.19 -5.72 13.99
N LEU A 130 -3.49 -6.01 13.94
CA LEU A 130 -4.45 -5.17 13.24
C LEU A 130 -4.45 -3.74 13.79
N THR A 131 -4.43 -3.59 15.11
CA THR A 131 -4.38 -2.26 15.77
C THR A 131 -3.10 -1.50 15.40
N LYS A 132 -1.96 -2.19 15.29
CA LYS A 132 -0.71 -1.59 14.82
C LYS A 132 -0.80 -1.11 13.37
N GLN A 133 -1.38 -1.92 12.48
CA GLN A 133 -1.58 -1.53 11.07
C GLN A 133 -2.52 -0.33 10.92
N GLU A 134 -3.62 -0.28 11.70
CA GLU A 134 -4.52 0.87 11.72
C GLU A 134 -3.82 2.12 12.26
N THR A 135 -3.08 2.00 13.36
CA THR A 135 -2.31 3.13 13.93
C THR A 135 -1.24 3.64 12.97
N ALA A 136 -0.54 2.74 12.28
CA ALA A 136 0.45 3.10 11.27
C ALA A 136 -0.19 3.75 10.03
N THR A 137 -1.41 3.36 9.67
CA THR A 137 -2.19 3.99 8.61
C THR A 137 -2.57 5.42 9.00
N GLU A 138 -3.04 5.63 10.23
CA GLU A 138 -3.33 6.98 10.76
C GLU A 138 -2.08 7.86 10.84
N ALA A 139 -0.92 7.28 11.16
CA ALA A 139 0.34 8.00 11.17
C ALA A 139 0.72 8.58 9.79
N LEU A 140 0.20 8.03 8.68
CA LEU A 140 0.39 8.61 7.35
C LEU A 140 -0.20 10.02 7.24
N ALA A 141 -1.26 10.36 7.99
CA ALA A 141 -1.80 11.72 8.01
C ALA A 141 -0.78 12.75 8.52
N ARG A 142 0.15 12.35 9.41
CA ARG A 142 1.22 13.25 9.89
C ARG A 142 2.19 13.61 8.77
N ARG A 143 2.51 12.63 7.92
CA ARG A 143 3.48 12.72 6.83
C ARG A 143 2.89 13.35 5.57
N TYR A 144 1.68 12.96 5.20
CA TYR A 144 1.06 13.27 3.91
C TYR A 144 -0.10 14.26 4.01
N GLY A 145 -0.52 14.61 5.22
CA GLY A 145 -1.68 15.46 5.49
C GLY A 145 -2.96 14.66 5.68
N ALA A 146 -3.87 15.19 6.52
CA ALA A 146 -5.15 14.57 6.81
C ALA A 146 -6.06 14.48 5.56
N ASP A 147 -6.05 15.53 4.72
CA ASP A 147 -6.85 15.59 3.50
C ASP A 147 -6.42 14.51 2.49
N THR A 148 -5.11 14.31 2.32
CA THR A 148 -4.56 13.23 1.50
C THR A 148 -5.04 11.87 2.02
N LEU A 149 -4.94 11.61 3.33
CA LEU A 149 -5.38 10.33 3.90
C LEU A 149 -6.88 10.10 3.70
N ALA A 150 -7.70 11.14 3.88
CA ALA A 150 -9.14 11.07 3.66
C ALA A 150 -9.47 10.74 2.18
N LEU A 151 -8.78 11.36 1.23
CA LEU A 151 -8.92 11.06 -0.19
C LEU A 151 -8.53 9.62 -0.51
N LEU A 152 -7.41 9.13 0.03
CA LEU A 152 -6.97 7.74 -0.16
C LEU A 152 -7.99 6.74 0.40
N ARG A 153 -8.54 7.00 1.60
CA ARG A 153 -9.61 6.18 2.19
C ARG A 153 -10.87 6.15 1.32
N SER A 154 -11.25 7.28 0.72
CA SER A 154 -12.43 7.35 -0.16
C SER A 154 -12.31 6.48 -1.42
N ARG A 155 -11.09 6.14 -1.83
CA ARG A 155 -10.76 5.31 -3.01
C ARG A 155 -10.18 3.94 -2.63
N GLU A 156 -10.21 3.56 -1.36
CA GLU A 156 -9.51 2.38 -0.84
C GLU A 156 -9.79 1.08 -1.62
N PRO A 157 -11.05 0.71 -1.96
CA PRO A 157 -11.31 -0.53 -2.69
C PRO A 157 -10.60 -0.61 -4.04
N GLU A 158 -10.56 0.51 -4.76
CA GLU A 158 -9.92 0.62 -6.07
C GLU A 158 -8.39 0.56 -5.96
N LEU A 159 -7.83 1.25 -4.96
CA LEU A 159 -6.39 1.26 -4.70
C LEU A 159 -5.89 -0.12 -4.27
N LEU A 160 -6.67 -0.86 -3.48
CA LEU A 160 -6.37 -2.23 -3.07
C LEU A 160 -6.41 -3.23 -4.22
N ASP A 161 -7.37 -3.11 -5.14
CA ASP A 161 -7.41 -3.94 -6.36
C ASP A 161 -6.14 -3.72 -7.20
N LEU A 162 -5.83 -2.46 -7.50
CA LEU A 162 -4.65 -2.09 -8.28
C LEU A 162 -3.36 -2.56 -7.61
N HIS A 163 -3.24 -2.37 -6.30
CA HIS A 163 -2.08 -2.84 -5.53
C HIS A 163 -1.93 -4.36 -5.63
N THR A 164 -3.02 -5.11 -5.44
CA THR A 164 -3.00 -6.58 -5.49
C THR A 164 -2.59 -7.09 -6.87
N ARG A 165 -3.12 -6.50 -7.94
CA ARG A 165 -2.76 -6.84 -9.33
C ARG A 165 -1.30 -6.51 -9.63
N LEU A 166 -0.84 -5.32 -9.23
CA LEU A 166 0.55 -4.90 -9.39
C LEU A 166 1.52 -5.85 -8.68
N THR A 167 1.23 -6.23 -7.44
CA THR A 167 2.10 -7.15 -6.71
C THR A 167 2.13 -8.54 -7.36
N ARG A 168 0.98 -9.06 -7.80
CA ARG A 168 0.94 -10.33 -8.55
C ARG A 168 1.76 -10.30 -9.84
N LEU A 169 1.79 -9.18 -10.54
CA LEU A 169 2.62 -8.99 -11.73
C LEU A 169 4.10 -9.03 -11.39
N LEU A 170 4.50 -8.30 -10.35
CA LEU A 170 5.89 -8.17 -9.95
C LEU A 170 6.46 -9.43 -9.28
N SER A 171 5.63 -10.25 -8.63
CA SER A 171 6.06 -11.53 -8.05
C SER A 171 6.21 -12.67 -9.07
N ARG A 172 5.81 -12.47 -10.34
CA ARG A 172 5.89 -13.47 -11.41
C ARG A 172 7.10 -13.30 -12.34
N GLY A 173 7.77 -12.15 -12.28
CA GLY A 173 8.97 -11.84 -13.08
C GLY A 173 10.23 -12.19 -12.32
#